data_AF-A0AAN8F209-F1
#
_entry.id   AF-A0AAN8F209-F1
#
_cell.length_a   1.000
_cell.length_b   1.000
_cell.length_c   1.000
_cell.angle_alpha   90.00
_cell.angle_beta   90.00
_cell.angle_gamma   90.00
#
_symmetry.space_group_name_H-M   'P 1'
#
loop_
_entity.id
_entity.type
_entity.pdbx_description
1 polymer ?
#
loop_
_entity_poly.entity_id
_entity_poly.type
_entity_poly.pdbx_seq_one_letter_code
_entity_poly.pdbx_strand_id
1 'polypeptide(L)'
;MTNCRVKTNFCCNDNASRLRRNTFGGAFPGVLDCIQLVVHAICGLMIMLNFEPWFVLNKILGAVMLSSFTTVVFLYIFLSLNRLLFVVFPVQAKIMWTMTVTWVLLLLAALQFSAVLVLKLMPASNYLFDTKIANWITPDTDSVLSRDTWSYANYIIPFYVVVASICYAIIFSYVKIARRSDLSKPEKLATINTFVSLIAILFAFVYWTFILPCLKAKSLIANFFSLMVWVILNGANPFSYLSFNRRLQRNVHRYFTMNIRRRRIAVAWTTA
;
A
#
# COMPACT_ATOMS: atom_id res chain seq x y z
N MET A 1 -20.27 45.24 34.89
CA MET A 1 -20.09 43.78 35.02
C MET A 1 -19.56 43.23 33.71
N THR A 2 -18.25 43.04 33.66
CA THR A 2 -17.47 42.57 32.49
C THR A 2 -17.52 41.05 32.42
N ASN A 3 -18.11 40.51 31.35
CA ASN A 3 -18.21 39.07 31.14
C ASN A 3 -16.88 38.52 30.61
N CYS A 4 -16.09 37.94 31.51
CA CYS A 4 -14.82 37.29 31.23
C CYS A 4 -15.05 35.95 30.54
N ARG A 5 -15.07 35.95 29.20
CA ARG A 5 -15.17 34.73 28.39
C ARG A 5 -13.78 34.07 28.33
N VAL A 6 -13.52 33.18 29.29
CA VAL A 6 -12.30 32.37 29.38
C VAL A 6 -12.11 31.57 28.08
N LYS A 7 -11.14 32.01 27.26
CA LYS A 7 -10.60 31.26 26.11
C LYS A 7 -9.62 30.19 26.63
N THR A 8 -10.12 29.06 27.08
CA THR A 8 -9.32 27.83 27.29
C THR A 8 -9.43 26.93 26.08
N ASN A 9 -8.88 27.34 24.95
CA ASN A 9 -8.85 26.50 23.74
C ASN A 9 -7.70 26.91 22.82
N PHE A 10 -6.42 26.72 23.19
CA PHE A 10 -5.37 26.87 22.16
C PHE A 10 -4.08 26.03 22.29
N CYS A 11 -3.78 25.34 23.40
CA CYS A 11 -2.53 24.55 23.47
C CYS A 11 -2.65 23.03 23.26
N CYS A 12 -3.84 22.42 23.37
CA CYS A 12 -3.99 20.97 23.18
C CYS A 12 -4.27 20.53 21.72
N ASN A 13 -4.48 21.47 20.79
CA ASN A 13 -4.91 21.13 19.43
C ASN A 13 -3.75 20.87 18.45
N ASP A 14 -2.53 21.31 18.77
CA ASP A 14 -1.38 21.16 17.87
C ASP A 14 -0.76 19.76 17.88
N ASN A 15 -0.78 19.07 19.03
CA ASN A 15 -0.28 17.70 19.11
C ASN A 15 -1.27 16.69 18.51
N ALA A 16 -2.57 16.86 18.74
CA ALA A 16 -3.59 15.99 18.13
C ALA A 16 -3.65 16.15 16.61
N SER A 17 -3.44 17.36 16.09
CA SER A 17 -3.33 17.60 14.65
C SER A 17 -1.98 17.15 14.10
N ARG A 18 -0.86 17.14 14.85
CA ARG A 18 0.40 16.50 14.45
C ARG A 18 0.30 14.97 14.42
N LEU A 19 -0.37 14.35 15.40
CA LEU A 19 -0.72 12.91 15.39
C LEU A 19 -1.65 12.52 14.24
N ARG A 20 -2.65 13.37 13.92
CA ARG A 20 -3.49 13.22 12.71
C ARG A 20 -2.75 13.53 11.40
N ARG A 21 -1.61 14.23 11.45
CA ARG A 21 -0.81 14.63 10.27
C ARG A 21 0.36 13.68 9.97
N ASN A 22 0.83 12.90 10.96
CA ASN A 22 1.87 11.87 10.80
C ASN A 22 1.32 10.44 10.91
N THR A 23 0.00 10.27 11.00
CA THR A 23 -0.65 8.96 11.06
C THR A 23 -0.31 8.21 9.79
N PHE A 24 0.50 7.15 9.90
CA PHE A 24 0.71 6.19 8.83
C PHE A 24 0.95 6.86 7.47
N GLY A 25 1.86 7.85 7.44
CA GLY A 25 2.18 8.55 6.20
C GLY A 25 2.52 7.50 5.15
N GLY A 26 1.80 7.49 4.03
CA GLY A 26 1.89 6.49 2.95
C GLY A 26 3.28 6.29 2.33
N ALA A 27 4.34 6.84 2.92
CA ALA A 27 5.72 6.58 2.61
C ALA A 27 6.08 5.09 2.75
N PHE A 28 5.73 4.40 3.83
CA PHE A 28 6.11 2.98 3.96
C PHE A 28 5.39 2.06 2.97
N PRO A 29 4.05 2.10 2.83
CA PRO A 29 3.37 1.38 1.76
C PRO A 29 3.85 1.82 0.37
N GLY A 30 4.05 3.11 0.14
CA GLY A 30 4.50 3.65 -1.15
C GLY A 30 5.92 3.23 -1.53
N VAL A 31 6.83 3.05 -0.57
CA VAL A 31 8.15 2.48 -0.82
C VAL A 31 8.03 1.02 -1.26
N LEU A 32 7.15 0.24 -0.61
CA LEU A 32 6.90 -1.15 -1.00
C LEU A 32 6.23 -1.25 -2.38
N ASP A 33 5.29 -0.35 -2.70
CA ASP A 33 4.68 -0.24 -4.04
C ASP A 33 5.76 0.03 -5.11
N CYS A 34 6.67 0.98 -4.85
CA CYS A 34 7.78 1.28 -5.73
C CYS A 34 8.71 0.07 -5.92
N ILE A 35 9.04 -0.64 -4.84
CA ILE A 35 9.86 -1.87 -4.91
C ILE A 35 9.18 -2.90 -5.81
N GLN A 36 7.89 -3.16 -5.62
CA GLN A 36 7.14 -4.11 -6.45
C GLN A 36 7.08 -3.67 -7.91
N LEU A 37 6.88 -2.38 -8.20
CA LEU A 37 6.90 -1.85 -9.56
C LEU A 37 8.27 -2.02 -10.23
N VAL A 38 9.37 -1.83 -9.50
CA VAL A 38 10.72 -2.09 -10.01
C VAL A 38 10.89 -3.58 -10.33
N VAL A 39 10.44 -4.47 -9.45
CA VAL A 39 10.47 -5.92 -9.71
C VAL A 39 9.65 -6.28 -10.95
N HIS A 40 8.44 -5.73 -11.10
CA HIS A 40 7.61 -5.96 -12.29
C HIS A 40 8.22 -5.38 -13.57
N ALA A 41 8.89 -4.23 -13.50
CA ALA A 41 9.60 -3.68 -14.64
C ALA A 41 10.75 -4.59 -15.08
N ILE A 42 11.49 -5.15 -14.12
CA ILE A 42 12.53 -6.15 -14.37
C ILE A 42 11.92 -7.41 -15.01
N CYS A 43 10.82 -7.94 -14.47
CA CYS A 43 10.10 -9.09 -15.05
C CYS A 43 9.63 -8.80 -16.48
N GLY A 44 9.11 -7.60 -16.75
CA GLY A 44 8.70 -7.17 -18.08
C GLY A 44 9.86 -7.13 -19.07
N LEU A 45 11.02 -6.60 -18.67
CA LEU A 45 12.24 -6.63 -19.47
C LEU A 45 12.70 -8.07 -19.75
N MET A 46 12.64 -8.95 -18.75
CA MET A 46 12.98 -10.37 -18.92
C MET A 46 12.08 -11.06 -19.95
N ILE A 47 10.78 -10.76 -19.94
CA ILE A 47 9.83 -11.27 -20.95
C ILE A 47 10.16 -10.71 -22.34
N MET A 48 10.35 -9.39 -22.46
CA MET A 48 10.59 -8.74 -23.75
C MET A 48 11.90 -9.20 -24.41
N LEU A 49 12.94 -9.43 -23.61
CA LEU A 49 14.24 -9.90 -24.08
C LEU A 49 14.33 -11.43 -24.18
N ASN A 50 13.26 -12.15 -23.81
CA ASN A 50 13.24 -13.61 -23.68
C ASN A 50 14.44 -14.15 -22.86
N PHE A 51 14.79 -13.43 -21.79
CA PHE A 51 15.95 -13.71 -20.96
C PHE A 51 15.53 -14.53 -19.74
N GLU A 52 16.10 -15.72 -19.58
CA GLU A 52 15.91 -16.52 -18.37
C GLU A 52 16.86 -16.01 -17.26
N PRO A 53 16.34 -15.49 -16.14
CA PRO A 53 17.18 -14.94 -15.09
C PRO A 53 17.96 -16.03 -14.36
N TRP A 54 19.17 -15.68 -13.90
CA TRP A 54 19.93 -16.54 -12.98
C TRP A 54 19.10 -16.87 -11.74
N PHE A 55 19.16 -18.12 -11.31
CA PHE A 55 18.35 -18.64 -10.21
C PHE A 55 18.40 -17.76 -8.95
N VAL A 56 19.60 -17.32 -8.55
CA VAL A 56 19.80 -16.47 -7.37
C VAL A 56 19.08 -15.14 -7.50
N LEU A 57 19.20 -14.49 -8.66
CA LEU A 57 18.52 -13.21 -8.92
C LEU A 57 17.00 -13.39 -8.89
N ASN A 58 16.48 -14.41 -9.57
CA ASN A 58 15.05 -14.71 -9.63
C ASN A 58 14.48 -14.97 -8.23
N LYS A 59 15.19 -15.75 -7.42
CA LYS A 59 14.82 -16.05 -6.03
C LYS A 59 14.79 -14.79 -5.16
N ILE A 60 15.78 -13.90 -5.27
CA ILE A 60 15.80 -12.63 -4.54
C ILE A 60 14.60 -11.75 -4.95
N LEU A 61 14.35 -11.62 -6.26
CA LEU A 61 13.23 -10.82 -6.77
C LEU A 61 11.89 -11.35 -6.27
N GLY A 62 11.69 -12.66 -6.29
CA GLY A 62 10.47 -13.28 -5.78
C GLY A 62 10.30 -13.12 -4.27
N ALA A 63 11.37 -13.32 -3.49
CA ALA A 63 11.31 -13.13 -2.05
C ALA A 63 10.93 -11.69 -1.68
N VAL A 64 11.53 -10.70 -2.36
CA VAL A 64 11.19 -9.27 -2.20
C VAL A 64 9.77 -8.97 -2.64
N MET A 65 9.34 -9.51 -3.78
CA MET A 65 7.98 -9.30 -4.30
C MET A 65 6.93 -9.78 -3.30
N LEU A 66 7.07 -11.01 -2.79
CA LEU A 66 6.10 -11.61 -1.87
C LEU A 66 6.13 -10.94 -0.49
N SER A 67 7.31 -10.61 0.04
CA SER A 67 7.43 -9.92 1.32
C SER A 67 6.86 -8.51 1.24
N SER A 68 7.15 -7.75 0.18
CA SER A 68 6.58 -6.42 -0.03
C SER A 68 5.06 -6.50 -0.13
N PHE A 69 4.52 -7.46 -0.88
CA PHE A 69 3.09 -7.60 -1.05
C PHE A 69 2.36 -7.90 0.26
N THR A 70 2.79 -8.94 0.97
CA THR A 70 2.15 -9.35 2.23
C THR A 70 2.21 -8.24 3.28
N THR A 71 3.32 -7.49 3.34
CA THR A 71 3.45 -6.32 4.22
C THR A 71 2.52 -5.17 3.81
N VAL A 72 2.34 -4.90 2.52
CA VAL A 72 1.37 -3.87 2.07
C VAL A 72 -0.06 -4.23 2.47
N VAL A 73 -0.48 -5.48 2.25
CA VAL A 73 -1.81 -5.94 2.68
C VAL A 73 -1.98 -5.85 4.20
N PHE A 74 -0.95 -6.24 4.96
CA PHE A 74 -0.93 -6.09 6.42
C PHE A 74 -1.12 -4.64 6.86
N LEU A 75 -0.43 -3.69 6.22
CA LEU A 75 -0.59 -2.25 6.49
C LEU A 75 -2.00 -1.76 6.15
N TYR A 76 -2.63 -2.27 5.10
CA TYR A 76 -4.01 -1.88 4.74
C TYR A 76 -5.07 -2.35 5.73
N ILE A 77 -4.84 -3.48 6.40
CA ILE A 77 -5.71 -3.92 7.51
C ILE A 77 -5.69 -2.85 8.62
N PHE A 78 -4.49 -2.44 9.08
CA PHE A 78 -4.38 -1.39 10.10
C PHE A 78 -4.89 -0.05 9.63
N LEU A 79 -4.72 0.28 8.35
CA LEU A 79 -5.25 1.53 7.80
C LEU A 79 -6.78 1.55 7.81
N SER A 80 -7.43 0.43 7.51
CA SER A 80 -8.89 0.30 7.56
C SER A 80 -9.43 0.41 8.99
N LEU A 81 -8.78 -0.26 9.95
CA LEU A 81 -9.09 -0.15 11.38
C LEU A 81 -8.85 1.27 11.90
N ASN A 82 -7.75 1.91 11.48
CA ASN A 82 -7.45 3.29 11.81
C ASN A 82 -8.58 4.23 11.35
N ARG A 83 -9.03 4.10 10.10
CA ARG A 83 -10.14 4.91 9.59
C ARG A 83 -11.43 4.67 10.37
N LEU A 84 -11.75 3.42 10.69
CA LEU A 84 -12.92 3.07 11.50
C LEU A 84 -12.89 3.81 12.85
N LEU A 85 -11.77 3.74 13.55
CA LEU A 85 -11.62 4.39 14.85
C LEU A 85 -11.75 5.91 14.76
N PHE A 86 -11.04 6.56 13.83
CA PHE A 86 -11.06 8.01 13.72
C PHE A 86 -12.42 8.57 13.27
N VAL A 87 -13.17 7.82 12.45
CA VAL A 87 -14.48 8.27 11.95
C VAL A 87 -15.61 7.97 12.93
N VAL A 88 -15.67 6.75 13.47
CA VAL A 88 -16.79 6.27 14.30
C VAL A 88 -16.57 6.54 15.78
N PHE A 89 -15.32 6.38 16.26
CA PHE A 89 -14.95 6.47 17.68
C PHE A 89 -13.88 7.56 17.93
N PRO A 90 -14.14 8.84 17.58
CA PRO A 90 -13.10 9.87 17.56
C PRO A 90 -12.52 10.19 18.95
N VAL A 91 -13.25 9.92 20.03
CA VAL A 91 -12.74 10.09 21.41
C VAL A 91 -11.76 8.98 21.75
N GLN A 92 -12.17 7.73 21.52
CA GLN A 92 -11.36 6.54 21.75
C GLN A 92 -10.13 6.50 20.83
N ALA A 93 -10.26 6.97 19.58
CA ALA A 93 -9.15 7.05 18.64
C ALA A 93 -7.99 7.91 19.14
N LYS A 94 -8.25 8.99 19.89
CA LYS A 94 -7.19 9.81 20.49
C LYS A 94 -6.41 9.09 21.58
N ILE A 95 -7.07 8.16 22.28
CA ILE A 95 -6.48 7.38 23.37
C ILE A 95 -5.73 6.17 22.79
N MET A 96 -6.38 5.44 21.88
CA MET A 96 -5.85 4.19 21.32
C MET A 96 -4.80 4.44 20.22
N TRP A 97 -4.88 5.54 19.48
CA TRP A 97 -4.01 5.81 18.34
C TRP A 97 -2.97 6.90 18.66
N THR A 98 -1.94 6.51 19.38
CA THR A 98 -0.81 7.37 19.74
C THR A 98 0.34 7.25 18.72
N MET A 99 1.35 8.14 18.81
CA MET A 99 2.57 8.00 18.01
C MET A 99 3.30 6.70 18.33
N THR A 100 3.34 6.31 19.60
CA THR A 100 3.97 5.07 20.05
C THR A 100 3.31 3.86 19.38
N VAL A 101 1.97 3.81 19.37
CA VAL A 101 1.23 2.74 18.69
C VAL A 101 1.53 2.74 17.19
N THR A 102 1.61 3.91 16.55
CA THR A 102 1.99 4.02 15.13
C THR A 102 3.38 3.45 14.87
N TRP A 103 4.37 3.77 15.70
CA TRP A 103 5.73 3.22 15.58
C TRP A 103 5.78 1.72 15.83
N VAL A 104 5.06 1.22 16.82
CA VAL A 104 4.95 -0.22 17.09
C VAL A 104 4.34 -0.94 15.88
N LEU A 105 3.27 -0.40 15.28
CA LEU A 105 2.67 -1.00 14.08
C LEU A 105 3.61 -0.98 12.86
N LEU A 106 4.38 0.09 12.68
CA LEU A 106 5.41 0.15 11.63
C LEU A 106 6.55 -0.84 11.87
N LEU A 107 6.98 -1.00 13.12
CA LEU A 107 7.97 -2.00 13.51
C LEU A 107 7.44 -3.42 13.25
N LEU A 108 6.19 -3.71 13.62
CA LEU A 108 5.55 -4.99 13.33
C LEU A 108 5.46 -5.26 11.82
N ALA A 109 5.14 -4.24 11.01
CA ALA A 109 5.12 -4.39 9.55
C ALA A 109 6.53 -4.62 8.96
N ALA A 110 7.56 -3.97 9.52
CA ALA A 110 8.95 -4.22 9.14
C ALA A 110 9.42 -5.62 9.55
N LEU A 111 9.03 -6.09 10.74
CA LEU A 111 9.32 -7.45 11.20
C LEU A 111 8.61 -8.49 10.32
N GLN A 112 7.34 -8.25 9.95
CA GLN A 112 6.60 -9.08 9.01
C GLN A 112 7.30 -9.17 7.65
N PHE A 113 7.76 -8.03 7.12
CA PHE A 113 8.52 -7.98 5.87
C PHE A 113 9.78 -8.84 5.97
N SER A 114 10.60 -8.62 7.01
CA SER A 114 11.84 -9.34 7.23
C SER A 114 11.61 -10.84 7.44
N ALA A 115 10.56 -11.23 8.17
CA ALA A 115 10.21 -12.62 8.41
C ALA A 115 9.88 -13.34 7.08
N VAL A 116 8.96 -12.79 6.28
CA VAL A 116 8.59 -13.38 4.98
C VAL A 116 9.79 -13.42 4.03
N LEU A 117 10.61 -12.36 4.01
CA LEU A 117 11.81 -12.28 3.17
C LEU A 117 12.79 -13.40 3.53
N VAL A 118 13.15 -13.54 4.81
CA VAL A 118 14.08 -14.59 5.28
C VAL A 118 13.52 -15.98 4.95
N LEU A 119 12.24 -16.23 5.24
CA LEU A 119 11.60 -17.52 4.94
C LEU A 119 11.64 -17.87 3.45
N LYS A 120 11.50 -16.89 2.55
CA LYS A 120 11.58 -17.10 1.09
C LYS A 120 13.00 -17.15 0.53
N LEU A 121 13.99 -16.64 1.27
CA LEU A 121 15.40 -16.79 0.92
C LEU A 121 16.00 -18.13 1.38
N MET A 122 15.32 -18.85 2.28
CA MET A 122 15.77 -20.18 2.70
C MET A 122 15.87 -21.15 1.50
N PRO A 123 16.85 -22.09 1.50
CA PRO A 123 17.08 -23.01 0.38
C PRO A 123 15.84 -23.81 -0.04
N ALA A 124 14.99 -24.16 0.93
CA ALA A 124 13.81 -25.01 0.73
C ALA A 124 12.55 -24.26 0.25
N SER A 125 12.60 -22.92 0.13
CA SER A 125 11.45 -22.09 -0.26
C SER A 125 11.78 -21.33 -1.53
N ASN A 126 11.05 -21.60 -2.61
CA ASN A 126 11.22 -20.89 -3.87
C ASN A 126 9.93 -20.17 -4.27
N TYR A 127 10.12 -19.00 -4.83
CA TYR A 127 9.08 -18.23 -5.49
C TYR A 127 9.76 -17.56 -6.67
N LEU A 128 9.55 -18.13 -7.85
CA LEU A 128 10.35 -17.85 -9.02
C LEU A 128 9.43 -17.31 -10.11
N PHE A 129 9.94 -16.36 -10.88
CA PHE A 129 9.26 -15.87 -12.06
C PHE A 129 9.59 -16.76 -13.25
N ASP A 130 8.55 -17.33 -13.87
CA ASP A 130 8.67 -18.06 -15.13
C ASP A 130 8.30 -17.11 -16.28
N THR A 131 9.29 -16.82 -17.11
CA THR A 131 9.17 -15.91 -18.26
C THR A 131 8.32 -16.49 -19.39
N LYS A 132 8.24 -17.83 -19.51
CA LYS A 132 7.50 -18.51 -20.59
C LYS A 132 5.99 -18.39 -20.42
N ILE A 133 5.54 -18.30 -19.18
CA ILE A 133 4.12 -18.15 -18.83
C ILE A 133 3.82 -16.80 -18.20
N ALA A 134 4.81 -15.92 -18.06
CA ALA A 134 4.70 -14.60 -17.42
C ALA A 134 4.07 -14.66 -16.02
N ASN A 135 4.45 -15.62 -15.19
CA ASN A 135 3.83 -15.84 -13.89
C ASN A 135 4.85 -16.16 -12.80
N TRP A 136 4.51 -15.82 -11.57
CA TRP A 136 5.23 -16.29 -10.40
C TRP A 136 4.75 -17.69 -10.02
N ILE A 137 5.68 -18.61 -9.84
CA ILE A 137 5.42 -20.00 -9.53
C ILE A 137 6.16 -20.43 -8.27
N THR A 138 5.52 -21.31 -7.53
CA THR A 138 6.17 -22.16 -6.54
C THR A 138 6.23 -23.56 -7.15
N PRO A 139 7.43 -24.10 -7.43
CA PRO A 139 7.56 -25.45 -8.01
C PRO A 139 6.83 -26.50 -7.16
N ASP A 140 6.16 -27.47 -7.80
CA ASP A 140 5.43 -28.52 -7.07
C ASP A 140 6.36 -29.43 -6.24
N THR A 141 7.65 -29.45 -6.58
CA THR A 141 8.71 -30.20 -5.88
C THR A 141 9.28 -29.45 -4.67
N ASP A 142 8.81 -28.23 -4.38
CA ASP A 142 9.29 -27.45 -3.25
C ASP A 142 8.88 -28.04 -1.89
N SER A 143 9.58 -27.60 -0.84
CA SER A 143 9.24 -28.01 0.52
C SER A 143 7.88 -27.47 0.98
N VAL A 144 7.35 -28.10 2.03
CA VAL A 144 6.14 -27.68 2.74
C VAL A 144 6.20 -26.20 3.14
N LEU A 145 7.38 -25.70 3.54
CA LEU A 145 7.57 -24.29 3.89
C LEU A 145 7.23 -23.34 2.73
N SER A 146 7.59 -23.71 1.50
CA SER A 146 7.30 -22.88 0.32
C SER A 146 5.80 -22.80 0.06
N ARG A 147 5.12 -23.95 0.17
CA ARG A 147 3.67 -24.08 -0.01
C ARG A 147 2.90 -23.33 1.07
N ASP A 148 3.35 -23.41 2.32
CA ASP A 148 2.67 -22.75 3.45
C ASP A 148 2.82 -21.23 3.38
N THR A 149 4.02 -20.74 3.04
CA THR A 149 4.25 -19.29 2.84
C THR A 149 3.49 -18.73 1.63
N TRP A 150 3.35 -19.51 0.56
CA TRP A 150 2.47 -19.16 -0.57
C TRP A 150 1.00 -19.14 -0.17
N SER A 151 0.55 -20.16 0.58
CA SER A 151 -0.82 -20.25 1.08
C SER A 151 -1.15 -19.07 1.99
N TYR A 152 -0.23 -18.69 2.89
CA TYR A 152 -0.36 -17.50 3.73
C TYR A 152 -0.61 -16.23 2.91
N ALA A 153 0.15 -16.01 1.84
CA ALA A 153 -0.03 -14.86 0.95
C ALA A 153 -1.38 -14.88 0.21
N ASN A 154 -1.93 -16.06 -0.08
CA ASN A 154 -3.27 -16.17 -0.66
C ASN A 154 -4.39 -15.96 0.36
N TYR A 155 -4.21 -16.34 1.63
CA TYR A 155 -5.21 -16.16 2.68
C TYR A 155 -5.27 -14.74 3.27
N ILE A 156 -4.17 -13.99 3.22
CA ILE A 156 -4.16 -12.62 3.77
C ILE A 156 -5.05 -11.66 2.97
N ILE A 157 -5.22 -11.89 1.66
CA ILE A 157 -6.09 -11.08 0.79
C ILE A 157 -7.56 -11.18 1.18
N PRO A 158 -8.20 -12.38 1.20
CA PRO A 158 -9.61 -12.50 1.60
C PRO A 158 -9.81 -12.05 3.04
N PHE A 159 -8.84 -12.31 3.94
CA PHE A 159 -8.90 -11.78 5.30
C PHE A 159 -8.97 -10.25 5.32
N TYR A 160 -8.10 -9.57 4.59
CA TYR A 160 -8.16 -8.11 4.43
C TYR A 160 -9.49 -7.65 3.84
N VAL A 161 -9.97 -8.28 2.77
CA VAL A 161 -11.23 -7.92 2.11
C VAL A 161 -12.41 -8.00 3.10
N VAL A 162 -12.49 -9.05 3.91
CA VAL A 162 -13.53 -9.21 4.93
C VAL A 162 -13.43 -8.11 6.00
N VAL A 163 -12.25 -7.93 6.59
CA VAL A 163 -12.04 -6.94 7.67
C VAL A 163 -12.33 -5.53 7.16
N ALA A 164 -11.83 -5.17 5.98
CA ALA A 164 -12.02 -3.86 5.39
C ALA A 164 -13.49 -3.64 5.01
N SER A 165 -14.17 -4.64 4.42
CA SER A 165 -15.60 -4.54 4.09
C SER A 165 -16.45 -4.27 5.33
N ILE A 166 -16.18 -4.96 6.45
CA ILE A 166 -16.86 -4.72 7.73
C ILE A 166 -16.57 -3.30 8.22
N CYS A 167 -15.31 -2.87 8.20
CA CYS A 167 -14.93 -1.51 8.62
C CYS A 167 -15.68 -0.43 7.81
N TYR A 168 -15.71 -0.53 6.48
CA TYR A 168 -16.35 0.47 5.63
C TYR A 168 -17.88 0.41 5.68
N ALA A 169 -18.47 -0.77 5.85
CA ALA A 169 -19.91 -0.90 6.09
C ALA A 169 -20.32 -0.14 7.36
N ILE A 170 -19.56 -0.27 8.45
CA ILE A 170 -19.80 0.45 9.70
C ILE A 170 -19.57 1.96 9.50
N ILE A 171 -18.48 2.37 8.84
CA ILE A 171 -18.17 3.78 8.56
C ILE A 171 -19.31 4.45 7.79
N PHE A 172 -19.76 3.85 6.68
CA PHE A 172 -20.81 4.45 5.86
C PHE A 172 -22.18 4.45 6.56
N SER A 173 -22.49 3.37 7.30
CA SER A 173 -23.71 3.32 8.11
C SER A 173 -23.72 4.43 9.18
N TYR A 174 -22.60 4.61 9.87
CA TYR A 174 -22.44 5.68 10.86
C TYR A 174 -22.56 7.07 10.24
N VAL A 175 -21.89 7.33 9.11
CA VAL A 175 -21.97 8.63 8.42
C VAL A 175 -23.41 8.94 7.97
N LYS A 176 -24.14 7.93 7.46
CA LYS A 176 -25.54 8.07 7.03
C LYS A 176 -26.49 8.32 8.21
N ILE A 177 -26.38 7.54 9.29
CA ILE A 177 -27.28 7.59 10.45
C ILE A 177 -27.01 8.84 11.30
N ALA A 178 -25.74 9.12 11.62
CA ALA A 178 -25.39 10.21 12.51
C ALA A 178 -25.53 11.61 11.87
N ARG A 179 -25.91 11.69 10.58
CA ARG A 179 -25.97 12.91 9.75
C ARG A 179 -24.78 13.84 9.97
N ARG A 180 -23.60 13.30 10.27
CA ARG A 180 -22.39 14.10 10.53
C ARG A 180 -21.86 14.64 9.21
N SER A 181 -22.39 15.78 8.79
CA SER A 181 -21.80 16.65 7.76
C SER A 181 -20.38 17.10 8.13
N ASP A 182 -20.03 17.03 9.41
CA ASP A 182 -18.90 17.76 10.01
C ASP A 182 -17.56 17.02 10.00
N LEU A 183 -17.48 15.84 9.37
CA LEU A 183 -16.17 15.25 9.07
C LEU A 183 -15.35 16.26 8.27
N SER A 184 -14.13 16.54 8.75
CA SER A 184 -13.28 17.52 8.11
C SER A 184 -12.99 17.07 6.66
N LYS A 185 -12.91 18.01 5.72
CA LYS A 185 -12.54 17.72 4.32
C LYS A 185 -11.33 16.75 4.21
N PRO A 186 -10.22 16.93 4.95
CA PRO A 186 -9.10 15.99 4.87
C PRO A 186 -9.42 14.57 5.37
N GLU A 187 -10.28 14.41 6.39
CA GLU A 187 -10.69 13.09 6.87
C GLU A 187 -11.59 12.38 5.85
N LYS A 188 -12.54 13.11 5.24
CA LYS A 188 -13.37 12.57 4.15
C LYS A 188 -12.50 12.08 2.99
N LEU A 189 -11.56 12.90 2.54
CA LEU A 189 -10.66 12.53 1.44
C LEU A 189 -9.78 11.33 1.79
N ALA A 190 -9.25 11.27 3.01
CA ALA A 190 -8.46 10.12 3.44
C ALA A 190 -9.28 8.84 3.47
N THR A 191 -10.52 8.88 3.98
CA THR A 191 -11.43 7.72 4.02
C THR A 191 -11.87 7.29 2.62
N ILE A 192 -12.15 8.23 1.72
CA ILE A 192 -12.49 7.93 0.32
C ILE A 192 -11.29 7.28 -0.39
N ASN A 193 -10.09 7.82 -0.21
CA ASN A 193 -8.88 7.24 -0.78
C ASN A 193 -8.72 5.77 -0.37
N THR A 194 -8.75 5.50 0.94
CA THR A 194 -8.56 4.14 1.45
C THR A 194 -9.73 3.21 1.08
N PHE A 195 -10.93 3.75 0.84
CA PHE A 195 -12.05 2.99 0.27
C PHE A 195 -11.83 2.64 -1.21
N VAL A 196 -11.28 3.57 -2.01
CA VAL A 196 -10.91 3.29 -3.41
C VAL A 196 -9.84 2.19 -3.48
N SER A 197 -8.85 2.21 -2.58
CA SER A 197 -7.87 1.11 -2.47
C SER A 197 -8.53 -0.23 -2.14
N LEU A 198 -9.53 -0.26 -1.24
CA LEU A 198 -10.30 -1.47 -0.97
C LEU A 198 -11.02 -1.98 -2.22
N ILE A 199 -11.71 -1.10 -2.95
CA ILE A 199 -12.40 -1.47 -4.20
C ILE A 199 -11.41 -2.08 -5.19
N ALA A 200 -10.24 -1.46 -5.37
CA ALA A 200 -9.22 -1.95 -6.28
C ALA A 200 -8.72 -3.35 -5.88
N ILE A 201 -8.46 -3.59 -4.59
CA ILE A 201 -8.06 -4.91 -4.09
C ILE A 201 -9.20 -5.92 -4.20
N LEU A 202 -10.46 -5.52 -4.00
CA LEU A 202 -11.61 -6.39 -4.19
C LEU A 202 -11.72 -6.84 -5.65
N PHE A 203 -11.54 -5.94 -6.61
CA PHE A 203 -11.50 -6.30 -8.04
C PHE A 203 -10.35 -7.26 -8.35
N ALA A 204 -9.17 -7.01 -7.79
CA ALA A 204 -8.02 -7.89 -7.96
C ALA A 204 -8.24 -9.28 -7.34
N PHE A 205 -8.84 -9.33 -6.15
CA PHE A 205 -9.25 -10.58 -5.51
C PHE A 205 -10.24 -11.34 -6.38
N VAL A 206 -11.29 -10.68 -6.88
CA VAL A 206 -12.27 -11.33 -7.77
C VAL A 206 -11.60 -11.85 -9.04
N TYR A 207 -10.70 -11.05 -9.62
CA TYR A 207 -9.93 -11.43 -10.80
C TYR A 207 -9.05 -12.66 -10.54
N TRP A 208 -8.20 -12.64 -9.51
CA TRP A 208 -7.27 -13.73 -9.22
C TRP A 208 -7.95 -15.00 -8.72
N THR A 209 -9.05 -14.89 -7.95
CA THR A 209 -9.73 -16.03 -7.36
C THR A 209 -10.76 -16.69 -8.28
N PHE A 210 -11.47 -15.91 -9.10
CA PHE A 210 -12.58 -16.46 -9.90
C PHE A 210 -12.35 -16.36 -11.41
N ILE A 211 -11.77 -15.27 -11.91
CA ILE A 211 -11.63 -15.04 -13.35
C ILE A 211 -10.41 -15.77 -13.91
N LEU A 212 -9.23 -15.60 -13.28
CA LEU A 212 -7.97 -16.16 -13.75
C LEU A 212 -7.99 -17.71 -13.86
N PRO A 213 -8.56 -18.47 -12.90
CA PRO A 213 -8.69 -19.92 -13.04
C PRO A 213 -9.57 -20.33 -14.24
N CYS A 214 -10.65 -19.60 -14.51
CA CYS A 214 -11.55 -19.84 -15.65
C CYS A 214 -10.86 -19.59 -17.01
N LEU A 215 -9.89 -18.66 -17.06
CA LEU A 215 -9.14 -18.34 -18.28
C LEU A 215 -8.01 -19.33 -18.61
N LYS A 216 -7.97 -20.49 -17.92
CA LYS A 216 -6.85 -21.45 -17.91
C LYS A 216 -5.55 -20.76 -17.48
N ALA A 217 -5.27 -20.77 -16.17
CA ALA A 217 -4.12 -20.12 -15.51
C ALA A 217 -2.71 -20.40 -16.09
N LYS A 218 -2.58 -21.28 -17.10
CA LYS A 218 -1.34 -21.53 -17.86
C LYS A 218 -1.24 -20.70 -19.15
N SER A 219 -2.25 -19.91 -19.50
CA SER A 219 -2.22 -19.04 -20.67
C SER A 219 -1.34 -17.82 -20.42
N LEU A 220 -0.36 -17.60 -21.29
CA LEU A 220 0.52 -16.43 -21.27
C LEU A 220 -0.27 -15.12 -21.23
N ILE A 221 -1.36 -15.04 -22.01
CA ILE A 221 -2.19 -13.84 -22.10
C ILE A 221 -2.90 -13.56 -20.76
N ALA A 222 -3.46 -14.59 -20.13
CA ALA A 222 -4.15 -14.45 -18.85
C ALA A 222 -3.18 -14.01 -17.73
N ASN A 223 -1.96 -14.56 -17.73
CA ASN A 223 -0.91 -14.18 -16.79
C ASN A 223 -0.34 -12.79 -17.06
N PHE A 224 -0.24 -12.38 -18.33
CA PHE A 224 0.09 -11.00 -18.68
C PHE A 224 -0.93 -10.01 -18.11
N PHE A 225 -2.24 -10.27 -18.27
CA PHE A 225 -3.27 -9.43 -17.66
C PHE A 225 -3.21 -9.47 -16.13
N SER A 226 -2.85 -10.61 -15.53
CA SER A 226 -2.62 -10.71 -14.09
C SER A 226 -1.48 -9.78 -13.63
N LEU A 227 -0.35 -9.75 -14.35
CA LEU A 227 0.74 -8.81 -14.07
C LEU A 227 0.32 -7.34 -14.27
N MET A 228 -0.53 -7.06 -15.26
CA MET A 228 -1.07 -5.70 -15.44
C MET A 228 -1.94 -5.26 -14.26
N VAL A 229 -2.76 -6.16 -13.70
CA VAL A 229 -3.53 -5.87 -12.48
C VAL A 229 -2.60 -5.49 -11.33
N TRP A 230 -1.51 -6.24 -11.13
CA TRP A 230 -0.48 -5.91 -10.15
C TRP A 230 0.13 -4.51 -10.36
N VAL A 231 0.56 -4.20 -11.58
CA VAL A 231 1.16 -2.91 -11.93
C VAL A 231 0.17 -1.76 -11.70
N ILE A 232 -1.09 -1.94 -12.07
CA ILE A 232 -2.14 -0.93 -11.87
C ILE A 232 -2.39 -0.69 -10.39
N LEU A 233 -2.51 -1.76 -9.58
CA LEU A 233 -2.70 -1.64 -8.13
C LEU A 233 -1.57 -0.86 -7.46
N ASN A 234 -0.33 -1.28 -7.72
CA ASN A 234 0.85 -0.66 -7.12
C ASN A 234 1.06 0.77 -7.64
N GLY A 235 0.70 1.05 -8.90
CA GLY A 235 0.75 2.38 -9.49
C GLY A 235 -0.33 3.32 -8.96
N ALA A 236 -1.53 2.82 -8.69
CA ALA A 236 -2.67 3.63 -8.24
C ALA A 236 -2.42 4.29 -6.87
N ASN A 237 -1.67 3.63 -5.99
CA ASN A 237 -1.39 4.11 -4.65
C ASN A 237 -0.61 5.45 -4.62
N PRO A 238 0.56 5.59 -5.28
CA PRO A 238 1.23 6.88 -5.47
C PRO A 238 0.34 7.97 -6.06
N PHE A 239 -0.45 7.66 -7.10
CA PHE A 239 -1.38 8.63 -7.69
C PHE A 239 -2.41 9.11 -6.69
N SER A 240 -2.90 8.20 -5.85
CA SER A 240 -3.86 8.54 -4.82
C SER A 240 -3.24 9.40 -3.72
N TYR A 241 -2.03 9.06 -3.26
CA TYR A 241 -1.29 9.89 -2.32
C TYR A 241 -1.03 11.29 -2.88
N LEU A 242 -0.65 11.40 -4.15
CA LEU A 242 -0.47 12.68 -4.83
C LEU A 242 -1.79 13.44 -5.00
N SER A 243 -2.92 12.77 -5.22
CA SER A 243 -4.22 13.43 -5.45
C SER A 243 -4.82 13.98 -4.14
N PHE A 244 -4.66 13.27 -3.03
CA PHE A 244 -5.34 13.60 -1.77
C PHE A 244 -4.43 14.31 -0.75
N ASN A 245 -3.09 14.22 -0.87
CA ASN A 245 -2.16 14.88 0.04
C ASN A 245 -1.69 16.25 -0.49
N ARG A 246 -2.44 17.31 -0.16
CA ARG A 246 -2.11 18.70 -0.53
C ARG A 246 -0.71 19.15 -0.14
N ARG A 247 -0.14 18.62 0.95
CA ARG A 247 1.23 18.98 1.37
C ARG A 247 2.27 18.33 0.47
N LEU A 248 2.07 17.05 0.14
CA LEU A 248 2.91 16.35 -0.83
C LEU A 248 2.85 17.04 -2.19
N GLN A 249 1.65 17.41 -2.67
CA GLN A 249 1.47 18.20 -3.89
C GLN A 249 2.29 19.50 -3.87
N ARG A 250 2.20 20.28 -2.78
CA ARG A 250 2.98 21.53 -2.63
C ARG A 250 4.48 21.26 -2.62
N ASN A 251 4.94 20.21 -1.94
CA ASN A 251 6.35 19.88 -1.85
C ASN A 251 6.90 19.42 -3.22
N VAL A 252 6.16 18.56 -3.92
CA VAL A 252 6.49 18.11 -5.28
C VAL A 252 6.50 19.29 -6.24
N HIS A 253 5.48 20.15 -6.20
CA HIS A 253 5.44 21.36 -7.02
C HIS A 253 6.63 22.28 -6.72
N ARG A 254 6.97 22.53 -5.46
CA ARG A 254 8.17 23.30 -5.07
C ARG A 254 9.45 22.68 -5.62
N TYR A 255 9.59 21.37 -5.53
CA TYR A 255 10.76 20.65 -6.03
C TYR A 255 10.91 20.80 -7.56
N PHE A 256 9.81 20.63 -8.31
CA PHE A 256 9.81 20.85 -9.76
C PHE A 256 10.13 22.31 -10.11
N THR A 257 9.50 23.28 -9.45
CA THR A 257 9.73 24.71 -9.71
C THR A 257 11.17 25.12 -9.39
N MET A 258 11.76 24.61 -8.29
CA MET A 258 13.16 24.86 -7.95
C MET A 258 14.13 24.23 -8.96
N ASN A 259 13.87 23.00 -9.41
CA ASN A 259 14.71 22.35 -10.41
C ASN A 259 14.65 23.03 -11.78
N ILE A 260 13.47 23.48 -12.21
CA ILE A 260 13.31 24.27 -13.44
C ILE A 260 14.11 25.58 -13.34
N ARG A 261 14.03 26.27 -12.18
CA ARG A 261 14.79 27.51 -11.96
C ARG A 261 16.30 27.27 -11.99
N ARG A 262 16.80 26.20 -11.37
CA ARG A 262 18.22 25.82 -11.42
C ARG A 262 18.69 25.51 -12.84
N ARG A 263 17.90 24.78 -13.64
CA ARG A 263 18.23 24.51 -15.05
C ARG A 263 18.29 25.79 -15.89
N ARG A 264 17.37 26.73 -15.71
CA ARG A 264 17.40 28.03 -16.42
C ARG A 264 18.64 28.84 -16.08
N ILE A 265 19.04 28.86 -14.80
CA ILE A 265 20.27 29.54 -14.37
C ILE A 265 21.49 28.85 -15.00
N ALA A 266 21.58 27.52 -14.95
CA ALA A 266 22.70 26.79 -15.54
C ALA A 266 22.84 27.03 -17.05
N VAL A 267 21.72 27.05 -17.80
CA VAL A 267 21.73 27.38 -19.23
C VAL A 267 22.20 28.82 -19.48
N ALA A 268 21.74 29.78 -18.67
CA ALA A 268 22.15 31.17 -18.80
C ALA A 268 23.67 31.38 -18.57
N TRP A 269 24.29 30.60 -17.68
CA TRP A 269 25.74 30.61 -17.46
C TRP A 269 26.55 29.96 -18.58
N THR A 270 25.96 29.03 -19.34
CA THR A 270 26.65 28.38 -20.48
C THR A 270 26.55 29.16 -21.79
N THR A 271 25.66 30.15 -21.87
CA THR A 271 25.41 30.97 -23.08
C THR A 271 25.95 32.39 -22.98
N ALA A 272 26.57 32.76 -21.85
CA ALA A 272 27.24 34.04 -21.61
C ALA A 272 28.76 33.86 -21.72
#